data_AF-A0A7L0JHX0-F1
#
_entry.id   AF-A0A7L0JHX0-F1
#
_cell.length_a   1.000
_cell.length_b   1.000
_cell.length_c   1.000
_cell.angle_alpha   90.00
_cell.angle_beta   90.00
_cell.angle_gamma   90.00
#
_symmetry.space_group_name_H-M   'P 1'
#
loop_
_entity.id
_entity.type
_entity.pdbx_description
1 polymer ?
#
loop_
_entity_poly.entity_id
_entity_poly.type
_entity_poly.pdbx_seq_one_letter_code
_entity_poly.pdbx_strand_id
1 'polypeptide(L)'
;MGALQPGLPNPAMIPEGWSLLIVDLKDCFSTISLHEDDKQCFAFTLPAEAPLSSSCRAREAHAVFHQNAWGLHIAYGIPWEEAKAIVKACPICSHHNQGVGLGIGV
;
A
#
# COMPACT_ATOMS: atom_id res chain seq x y z
N MET A 1 5.02 -9.50 43.26
CA MET A 1 4.53 -8.22 42.70
C MET A 1 5.57 -7.75 41.70
N GLY A 2 5.26 -7.81 40.40
CA GLY A 2 6.19 -7.43 39.33
C GLY A 2 6.34 -5.91 39.21
N ALA A 3 7.46 -5.46 38.65
CA ALA A 3 7.74 -4.04 38.45
C ALA A 3 6.75 -3.41 37.44
N LEU A 4 6.19 -2.26 37.79
CA LEU A 4 5.35 -1.46 36.89
C LEU A 4 6.22 -0.85 35.78
N GLN A 5 5.80 -0.97 34.53
CA GLN A 5 6.51 -0.36 33.40
C GLN A 5 6.51 1.18 33.54
N PRO A 6 7.68 1.84 33.56
CA PRO A 6 7.76 3.29 33.61
C PRO A 6 7.21 3.87 32.29
N GLY A 7 6.14 4.66 32.36
CA GLY A 7 5.57 5.35 31.20
C GLY A 7 4.05 5.29 31.09
N LEU A 8 3.38 4.37 31.79
CA LEU A 8 1.92 4.41 31.93
C LEU A 8 1.52 5.24 33.15
N PRO A 9 0.48 6.09 33.06
CA PRO A 9 -0.09 6.73 34.23
C PRO A 9 -0.55 5.65 35.21
N ASN A 10 -0.21 5.80 36.48
CA ASN A 10 -0.62 4.88 37.53
C ASN A 10 -2.16 4.73 37.47
N PRO A 11 -2.72 3.50 37.36
CA PRO A 11 -4.17 3.28 37.29
C PRO A 11 -4.95 3.92 38.45
N ALA A 12 -4.27 4.19 39.58
CA ALA A 12 -4.82 4.91 40.73
C ALA A 12 -5.07 6.42 40.51
N MET A 13 -4.71 6.99 39.36
CA MET A 13 -4.95 8.41 39.04
C MET A 13 -6.28 8.69 38.32
N ILE A 14 -7.10 7.67 38.07
CA ILE A 14 -8.42 7.86 37.48
C ILE A 14 -9.38 8.33 38.58
N PRO A 15 -9.99 9.54 38.47
CA PRO A 15 -10.93 10.04 39.47
C PRO A 15 -12.16 9.13 39.59
N GLU A 16 -12.67 8.95 40.82
CA GLU A 16 -13.90 8.19 41.04
C GLU A 16 -15.08 8.84 40.30
N GLY A 17 -15.82 8.04 39.51
CA GLY A 17 -16.98 8.49 38.73
C GLY A 17 -16.75 8.70 37.23
N TRP A 18 -15.52 8.52 36.72
CA TRP A 18 -15.27 8.56 35.27
C TRP A 18 -15.78 7.29 34.58
N SER A 19 -16.45 7.44 33.44
CA SER A 19 -16.88 6.32 32.60
C SER A 19 -15.68 5.65 31.95
N LEU A 20 -15.35 4.44 32.39
CA LEU A 20 -14.24 3.65 31.83
C LEU A 20 -14.74 2.77 30.69
N LEU A 21 -14.16 2.96 29.51
CA LEU A 21 -14.34 2.08 28.35
C LEU A 21 -13.09 1.23 28.20
N ILE A 22 -13.17 -0.04 28.56
CA ILE A 22 -12.08 -1.01 28.38
C ILE A 22 -12.29 -1.69 27.02
N VAL A 23 -11.39 -1.41 26.07
CA VAL A 23 -11.43 -1.96 24.72
C VAL A 23 -10.31 -2.97 24.56
N ASP A 24 -10.64 -4.22 24.21
CA ASP A 24 -9.62 -5.21 23.84
C ASP A 24 -9.03 -4.82 22.48
N LEU A 25 -7.75 -4.46 22.49
CA LEU A 25 -7.05 -4.02 21.29
C LEU A 25 -7.09 -5.09 20.20
N LYS A 26 -7.13 -6.38 20.58
CA LYS A 26 -7.16 -7.50 19.64
C LYS A 26 -8.40 -7.51 18.73
N ASP A 27 -9.53 -7.00 19.23
CA ASP A 27 -10.79 -6.94 18.50
C ASP A 27 -11.10 -5.55 17.92
N CYS A 28 -10.29 -4.53 18.23
CA CYS A 28 -10.63 -3.13 17.98
C CYS A 28 -9.57 -2.32 17.23
N PHE A 29 -8.59 -2.96 16.59
CA PHE A 29 -7.59 -2.30 15.75
C PHE A 29 -8.17 -1.38 14.65
N SER A 30 -9.46 -1.48 14.33
CA SER A 30 -10.10 -0.70 13.26
C SER A 30 -11.47 -0.08 13.61
N THR A 31 -11.99 -0.27 14.83
CA THR A 31 -13.43 -0.04 15.11
C THR A 31 -13.69 0.72 16.42
N ILE A 32 -12.77 1.59 16.83
CA ILE A 32 -13.10 2.58 17.85
C ILE A 32 -13.81 3.72 17.10
N SER A 33 -15.11 3.90 17.34
CA SER A 33 -15.86 5.03 16.79
C SER A 33 -15.32 6.33 17.36
N LEU A 34 -14.40 6.97 16.63
CA LEU A 34 -13.83 8.26 16.99
C LEU A 34 -14.84 9.38 16.73
N HIS A 35 -14.87 10.36 17.63
CA HIS A 35 -15.56 11.62 17.43
C HIS A 35 -14.96 12.35 16.21
N GLU A 36 -15.80 13.02 15.40
CA GLU A 36 -15.37 13.61 14.12
C GLU A 36 -14.17 14.56 14.27
N ASP A 37 -14.12 15.32 15.36
CA ASP A 37 -13.05 16.29 15.62
C ASP A 37 -11.69 15.62 15.95
N ASP A 38 -11.70 14.40 16.50
CA ASP A 38 -10.50 13.68 16.95
C ASP A 38 -9.95 12.72 15.88
N LYS A 39 -10.69 12.49 14.79
CA LYS A 39 -10.30 11.59 13.69
C LYS A 39 -8.99 11.98 13.02
N GLN A 40 -8.68 13.28 12.96
CA GLN A 40 -7.44 13.76 12.33
C GLN A 40 -6.19 13.47 13.17
N CYS A 41 -6.33 13.35 14.49
CA CYS A 41 -5.19 13.17 15.40
C CYS A 41 -4.83 11.70 15.64
N PHE A 42 -5.74 10.76 15.32
CA PHE A 42 -5.61 9.33 15.61
C PHE A 42 -5.56 8.43 14.37
N ALA A 43 -5.29 8.99 13.19
CA ALA A 43 -4.92 8.17 12.04
C ALA A 43 -3.45 7.75 12.19
N PHE A 44 -3.19 6.53 12.67
CA PHE A 44 -1.99 5.83 12.22
C PHE A 44 -1.93 6.04 10.70
N THR A 45 -0.86 6.66 10.22
CA THR A 45 -0.67 6.93 8.80
C THR A 45 -0.48 5.59 8.10
N LEU A 46 -1.57 4.85 7.90
CA LEU A 46 -1.63 3.86 6.85
C LEU A 46 -1.35 4.67 5.59
N PRO A 47 -0.32 4.35 4.80
CA PRO A 47 -0.14 5.01 3.52
C PRO A 47 -1.44 4.73 2.76
N ALA A 48 -2.26 5.76 2.62
CA ALA A 48 -3.34 5.72 1.66
C ALA A 48 -2.60 5.55 0.33
N GLU A 49 -2.62 4.33 -0.21
CA GLU A 49 -2.12 4.04 -1.54
C GLU A 49 -3.01 4.84 -2.49
N ALA A 50 -2.65 6.11 -2.69
CA ALA A 50 -3.27 6.95 -3.70
C ALA A 50 -3.21 6.14 -5.00
N PRO A 51 -4.29 6.11 -5.81
CA PRO A 51 -4.32 5.31 -7.01
C PRO A 51 -3.11 5.68 -7.89
N LEU A 52 -2.11 4.80 -7.95
CA LEU A 52 -0.93 5.00 -8.79
C LEU A 52 -1.38 5.10 -10.24
N SER A 53 -0.78 6.01 -11.01
CA SER A 53 -1.10 6.16 -12.44
C SER A 53 -0.91 4.83 -13.17
N SER A 54 -1.71 4.59 -14.22
CA SER A 54 -1.59 3.38 -15.06
C SER A 54 -0.16 3.15 -15.54
N SER A 55 0.55 4.22 -15.85
CA SER A 55 1.97 4.22 -16.22
C SER A 55 2.90 3.72 -15.10
N CYS A 56 2.70 4.17 -13.86
CA CYS A 56 3.50 3.70 -12.71
C CYS A 56 3.28 2.21 -12.48
N ARG A 57 2.01 1.76 -12.50
CA ARG A 57 1.69 0.33 -12.33
C ARG A 57 2.26 -0.52 -13.45
N ALA A 58 2.23 -0.04 -14.70
CA ALA A 58 2.80 -0.76 -15.84
C ALA A 58 4.33 -0.93 -15.71
N ARG A 59 5.03 0.11 -15.21
CA ARG A 59 6.48 0.04 -14.96
C ARG A 59 6.82 -0.94 -13.86
N GLU A 60 6.08 -0.91 -12.76
CA GLU A 60 6.27 -1.81 -11.63
C GLU A 60 6.02 -3.27 -12.04
N ALA A 61 4.91 -3.52 -12.75
CA ALA A 61 4.62 -4.84 -13.27
C ALA A 61 5.67 -5.33 -14.27
N HIS A 62 6.16 -4.47 -15.17
CA HIS A 62 7.24 -4.84 -16.07
C HIS A 62 8.56 -5.11 -15.33
N ALA A 63 8.85 -4.39 -14.25
CA ALA A 63 10.05 -4.62 -13.45
C ALA A 63 10.04 -5.99 -12.75
N VAL A 64 8.85 -6.50 -12.40
CA VAL A 64 8.69 -7.83 -11.76
C VAL A 64 8.59 -8.95 -12.80
N PHE A 65 7.76 -8.76 -13.83
CA PHE A 65 7.34 -9.84 -14.72
C PHE A 65 7.92 -9.75 -16.14
N HIS A 66 8.62 -8.67 -16.48
CA HIS A 66 9.24 -8.46 -17.80
C HIS A 66 8.27 -8.66 -18.99
N GLN A 67 7.00 -8.27 -18.80
CA GLN A 67 5.96 -8.39 -19.82
C GLN A 67 6.32 -7.61 -21.09
N ASN A 68 5.93 -8.12 -22.26
CA ASN A 68 6.14 -7.43 -23.53
C ASN A 68 5.29 -6.14 -23.64
N ALA A 69 5.66 -5.26 -24.58
CA ALA A 69 5.00 -3.95 -24.74
C ALA A 69 3.50 -4.08 -25.07
N TRP A 70 3.08 -5.14 -25.77
CA TRP A 70 1.68 -5.36 -26.12
C TRP A 70 0.85 -5.72 -24.88
N GLY A 71 1.37 -6.60 -24.03
CA GLY A 71 0.77 -6.93 -22.75
C GLY A 71 0.58 -5.69 -21.88
N LEU A 72 1.59 -4.82 -21.80
CA LEU A 72 1.49 -3.57 -21.03
C LEU A 72 0.45 -2.60 -21.59
N HIS A 73 0.41 -2.42 -22.93
CA HIS A 73 -0.56 -1.56 -23.61
C HIS A 73 -2.00 -2.00 -23.32
N ILE A 74 -2.28 -3.29 -23.40
CA ILE A 74 -3.63 -3.85 -23.18
C ILE A 74 -4.00 -3.89 -21.69
N ALA A 75 -3.10 -4.38 -20.82
CA ALA A 75 -3.42 -4.60 -19.41
C ALA A 75 -3.54 -3.29 -18.60
N TYR A 76 -2.80 -2.25 -18.98
CA TYR A 76 -2.76 -0.98 -18.24
C TYR A 76 -3.38 0.19 -19.03
N GLY A 77 -3.80 -0.01 -20.28
CA GLY A 77 -4.41 1.04 -21.11
C GLY A 77 -3.45 2.20 -21.40
N ILE A 78 -2.14 1.98 -21.30
CA ILE A 78 -1.12 3.00 -21.58
C ILE A 78 -0.90 3.12 -23.09
N PRO A 79 -0.55 4.29 -23.65
CA PRO A 79 -0.25 4.42 -25.06
C PRO A 79 0.89 3.49 -25.50
N TRP A 80 0.81 3.01 -26.74
CA TRP A 80 1.76 2.05 -27.31
C TRP A 80 3.23 2.52 -27.23
N GLU A 81 3.46 3.81 -27.47
CA GLU A 81 4.81 4.39 -27.39
C GLU A 81 5.35 4.41 -25.96
N GLU A 82 4.49 4.59 -24.97
CA GLU A 82 4.87 4.48 -23.56
C GLU A 82 5.19 3.04 -23.18
N ALA A 83 4.38 2.07 -23.63
CA ALA A 83 4.65 0.66 -23.40
C ALA A 83 6.00 0.22 -23.99
N LYS A 84 6.34 0.68 -25.21
CA LYS A 84 7.66 0.47 -25.81
C LYS A 84 8.77 1.11 -25.01
N ALA A 85 8.57 2.35 -24.52
CA ALA A 85 9.57 3.05 -23.72
C ALA A 85 9.90 2.29 -22.43
N ILE A 86 8.89 1.70 -21.77
CA ILE A 86 9.07 0.86 -20.58
C ILE A 86 9.97 -0.33 -20.89
N VAL A 87 9.67 -1.10 -21.96
CA VAL A 87 10.46 -2.28 -22.32
C VAL A 87 11.86 -1.91 -22.80
N LYS A 88 12.00 -0.80 -23.54
CA LYS A 88 13.29 -0.30 -24.03
C LYS A 88 14.20 0.19 -22.90
N ALA A 89 13.61 0.76 -21.85
CA ALA A 89 14.35 1.20 -20.66
C ALA A 89 14.79 0.03 -19.76
N CYS A 90 14.25 -1.17 -19.95
CA CYS A 90 14.61 -2.34 -19.15
C CYS A 90 15.98 -2.90 -19.58
N PRO A 91 16.96 -3.03 -18.67
CA PRO A 91 18.28 -3.57 -19.00
C PRO A 91 18.22 -5.04 -19.43
N ILE A 92 17.19 -5.78 -19.01
CA ILE A 92 17.01 -7.20 -19.33
C ILE A 92 16.32 -7.36 -20.70
N CYS A 93 15.26 -6.58 -20.94
CA CYS A 93 14.44 -6.73 -22.15
C CYS A 93 14.92 -5.88 -23.34
N SER A 94 15.73 -4.84 -23.11
CA SER A 94 16.23 -3.93 -24.16
C SER A 94 16.96 -4.65 -25.29
N HIS A 95 17.68 -5.73 -24.97
CA HIS A 95 18.41 -6.52 -25.96
C HIS A 95 17.60 -7.68 -26.56
N HIS A 96 16.50 -8.10 -25.93
CA HIS A 96 15.67 -9.23 -26.37
C HIS A 96 14.46 -8.81 -27.21
N ASN A 97 13.94 -7.59 -27.02
CA ASN A 97 12.64 -7.21 -27.58
C ASN A 97 12.74 -6.64 -29.02
N GLN A 98 13.72 -7.08 -29.81
CA GLN A 98 13.73 -6.88 -31.26
C GLN A 98 12.72 -7.84 -31.94
N GLY A 99 11.43 -7.65 -31.64
CA GLY A 99 10.35 -8.08 -32.53
C GLY A 99 9.96 -9.57 -32.56
N VAL A 100 10.24 -10.37 -31.54
CA VAL A 100 9.70 -11.74 -31.48
C VAL A 100 8.56 -11.80 -30.46
N GLY A 101 7.35 -11.58 -30.95
CA GLY A 101 6.12 -11.81 -30.21
C GLY A 101 5.96 -13.29 -29.88
N LEU A 102 6.48 -13.71 -28.73
CA LEU A 102 6.08 -14.96 -28.09
C LEU A 102 5.03 -14.62 -27.05
N GLY A 103 3.78 -14.56 -27.52
CA GLY A 103 2.63 -14.69 -26.66
C GLY A 103 2.57 -16.14 -26.19
N ILE A 104 2.74 -16.36 -24.89
CA ILE A 104 2.25 -17.57 -24.23
C ILE A 104 1.53 -17.07 -23.00
N GLY A 105 0.20 -17.07 -23.11
CA GLY A 105 -0.69 -17.10 -21.97
C GLY A 105 -0.67 -18.50 -21.36
N VAL A 106 -1.00 -18.51 -20.07
CA VAL A 106 -0.95 -19.57 -19.05
C VAL A 106 0.42 -19.90 -18.47
#